data_AF-A0A6M1TVK6-F1
#
_entry.id   AF-A0A6M1TVK6-F1
#
_cell.length_a   1.000
_cell.length_b   1.000
_cell.length_c   1.000
_cell.angle_alpha   90.00
_cell.angle_beta   90.00
_cell.angle_gamma   90.00
#
_symmetry.space_group_name_H-M   'P 1'
#
loop_
_entity.id
_entity.type
_entity.pdbx_description
1 polymer ?
#
loop_
_entity_poly.entity_id
_entity_poly.type
_entity_poly.pdbx_seq_one_letter_code
_entity_poly.pdbx_strand_id
1 'polypeptide(L)'
;MHSRQITSAPTTRLPLNWAGLAWLALALVGAALLFWPGIALLLTVWQTPDYSHGPLIPVLSGLLFLRQLKTEPVLHGPVNRWPGLVLLVLSVTFGLLGQMVDTPMVTAIALIVWFGAILLVCFGWDQGRRFWPPILHLCFMLPLPGTIYYKISITLQLISAELGVWLLRLADVPVFLDGYIIDLGVLKLHVAEACSGLRYLFPILSFSYIFAILFQGSLLTKGIMLLSAAPIAVLMNSARIAIAGMIVQYQGAEHLEGFSHFFEGWVIFLLSIIMLFGLARLLLMFRRDRITLVDALDLDFSGLMPQARRIALIEPSRAFAAFAILTFGAAALWQVFPTVRSVEPPRAEFASFPDQIGDWVGGRRLALDPEVARALGAQDYVLANFTNSRSEQVELFAAWFRDQTLSGAHSPEVCLPNAGWEFAAFDRRDIGAELGLDKPFPINRAIVQNGEQRLLVYYYFVQNGRQIAWDFGSKLWLFWDSIRHGRKDGGLIRLVTAIPKGEPVETADRRLQDMARELDQRLARFFPAADARAQPQMTPIPAP
;
A
#
# COMPACT_ATOMS: atom_id res chain seq x y z
N MET A 1 -10.22 -44.28 -20.09
CA MET A 1 -11.14 -43.27 -20.65
C MET A 1 -12.46 -43.34 -19.88
N HIS A 2 -12.66 -42.47 -18.89
CA HIS A 2 -13.95 -42.33 -18.21
C HIS A 2 -14.67 -41.13 -18.83
N SER A 3 -15.83 -41.39 -19.44
CA SER A 3 -16.69 -40.35 -20.01
C SER A 3 -17.25 -39.48 -18.88
N ARG A 4 -16.74 -38.26 -18.74
CA ARG A 4 -17.34 -37.25 -17.85
C ARG A 4 -18.69 -36.85 -18.46
N GLN A 5 -19.79 -37.18 -17.78
CA GLN A 5 -21.12 -36.71 -18.16
C GLN A 5 -21.18 -35.19 -17.97
N ILE A 6 -21.45 -34.47 -19.06
CA ILE A 6 -21.68 -33.02 -19.08
C ILE A 6 -23.20 -32.84 -19.10
N THR A 7 -23.77 -32.34 -18.01
CA THR A 7 -25.20 -32.03 -17.91
C THR A 7 -25.41 -30.52 -17.82
N SER A 8 -26.41 -30.01 -18.56
CA SER A 8 -26.92 -28.66 -18.38
C SER A 8 -27.60 -28.53 -17.01
N ALA A 9 -27.52 -27.34 -16.40
CA ALA A 9 -27.97 -27.11 -15.03
C ALA A 9 -29.45 -27.52 -14.84
N PRO A 10 -29.78 -28.39 -13.87
CA PRO A 10 -31.15 -28.83 -13.66
C PRO A 10 -31.99 -27.74 -12.97
N THR A 11 -33.25 -27.59 -13.42
CA THR A 11 -34.31 -26.75 -12.83
C THR A 11 -34.98 -27.39 -11.60
N THR A 12 -34.51 -28.56 -11.17
CA THR A 12 -35.00 -29.26 -9.97
C THR A 12 -34.30 -28.77 -8.70
N ARG A 13 -34.94 -28.94 -7.53
CA ARG A 13 -34.37 -28.62 -6.22
C ARG A 13 -33.03 -29.35 -6.06
N LEU A 14 -31.92 -28.62 -6.13
CA LEU A 14 -30.58 -29.18 -5.93
C LEU A 14 -30.51 -29.82 -4.53
N PRO A 15 -30.03 -31.06 -4.39
CA PRO A 15 -29.89 -31.70 -3.09
C PRO A 15 -28.91 -30.88 -2.24
N LEU A 16 -29.36 -30.45 -1.04
CA LEU A 16 -28.56 -29.58 -0.18
C LEU A 16 -27.47 -30.41 0.53
N ASN A 17 -26.21 -30.12 0.25
CA ASN A 17 -25.10 -30.80 0.92
C ASN A 17 -24.70 -30.07 2.21
N TRP A 18 -25.41 -30.35 3.31
CA TRP A 18 -25.19 -29.70 4.60
C TRP A 18 -23.75 -29.82 5.11
N ALA A 19 -23.09 -30.97 4.90
CA ALA A 19 -21.71 -31.16 5.31
C ALA A 19 -20.74 -30.27 4.53
N GLY A 20 -20.91 -30.16 3.20
CA GLY A 20 -20.13 -29.24 2.37
C GLY A 20 -20.35 -27.78 2.78
N LEU A 21 -21.60 -27.37 2.99
CA LEU A 21 -21.94 -26.02 3.44
C LEU A 21 -21.39 -25.70 4.84
N ALA A 22 -21.38 -26.67 5.76
CA ALA A 22 -20.79 -26.51 7.09
C ALA A 22 -19.27 -26.28 7.01
N TRP A 23 -18.55 -27.04 6.16
CA TRP A 23 -17.12 -26.80 5.93
C TRP A 23 -16.85 -25.45 5.30
N LEU A 24 -17.68 -25.02 4.34
CA LEU A 24 -17.57 -23.68 3.76
C LEU A 24 -17.78 -22.59 4.83
N ALA A 25 -18.82 -22.71 5.65
CA ALA A 25 -19.10 -21.76 6.71
C ALA A 25 -17.94 -21.68 7.71
N LEU A 26 -17.40 -22.83 8.15
CA LEU A 26 -16.24 -22.88 9.04
C LEU A 26 -15.00 -22.22 8.41
N ALA A 27 -14.76 -22.47 7.12
CA ALA A 27 -13.65 -21.87 6.39
C ALA A 27 -13.80 -20.33 6.28
N LEU A 28 -14.99 -19.83 5.97
CA LEU A 28 -15.29 -18.39 5.89
C LEU A 28 -15.15 -17.70 7.24
N VAL A 29 -15.65 -18.31 8.33
CA VAL A 29 -15.47 -17.79 9.69
C VAL A 29 -13.99 -17.79 10.07
N GLY A 30 -13.26 -18.87 9.79
CA GLY A 30 -11.82 -18.94 10.00
C GLY A 30 -11.06 -17.86 9.25
N ALA A 31 -11.42 -17.61 7.98
CA ALA A 31 -10.82 -16.56 7.17
C ALA A 31 -11.15 -15.15 7.69
N ALA A 32 -12.40 -14.89 8.07
CA ALA A 32 -12.80 -13.61 8.64
C ALA A 32 -12.02 -13.29 9.93
N LEU A 33 -11.79 -14.29 10.78
CA LEU A 33 -11.00 -14.15 12.01
C LEU A 33 -9.50 -14.00 11.72
N LEU A 34 -8.93 -14.88 10.89
CA LEU A 34 -7.50 -14.89 10.60
C LEU A 34 -7.07 -13.64 9.83
N PHE A 35 -7.86 -13.19 8.86
CA PHE A 35 -7.51 -12.06 8.00
C PHE A 35 -8.14 -10.73 8.44
N TRP A 36 -8.74 -10.68 9.64
CA TRP A 36 -9.40 -9.48 10.16
C TRP A 36 -8.53 -8.22 10.08
N PRO A 37 -7.24 -8.22 10.43
CA PRO A 37 -6.41 -7.02 10.31
C PRO A 37 -6.33 -6.48 8.87
N GLY A 38 -6.24 -7.37 7.88
CA GLY A 38 -6.26 -6.99 6.47
C GLY A 38 -7.61 -6.45 6.03
N ILE A 39 -8.71 -7.06 6.48
CA ILE A 39 -10.08 -6.59 6.22
C ILE A 39 -10.29 -5.19 6.84
N ALA A 40 -9.86 -4.99 8.09
CA ALA A 40 -9.95 -3.72 8.79
C ALA A 40 -9.17 -2.62 8.06
N LEU A 41 -7.94 -2.92 7.61
CA LEU A 41 -7.16 -1.99 6.77
C LEU A 41 -7.96 -1.57 5.53
N LEU A 42 -8.52 -2.52 4.80
CA LEU A 42 -9.30 -2.23 3.60
C LEU A 42 -10.52 -1.36 3.91
N LEU A 43 -11.27 -1.68 4.97
CA LEU A 43 -12.43 -0.89 5.39
C LEU A 43 -12.06 0.55 5.77
N THR A 44 -10.91 0.77 6.40
CA THR A 44 -10.41 2.12 6.72
C THR A 44 -9.97 2.86 5.45
N VAL A 45 -9.17 2.21 4.60
CA VAL A 45 -8.66 2.82 3.36
C VAL A 45 -9.79 3.16 2.40
N TRP A 46 -10.82 2.34 2.30
CA TRP A 46 -11.97 2.60 1.43
C TRP A 46 -12.82 3.81 1.85
N GLN A 47 -12.58 4.38 3.02
CA GLN A 47 -13.20 5.65 3.44
C GLN A 47 -12.45 6.87 2.88
N THR A 48 -11.24 6.69 2.35
CA THR A 48 -10.50 7.79 1.72
C THR A 48 -11.05 8.07 0.31
N PRO A 49 -10.99 9.33 -0.17
CA PRO A 49 -11.48 9.68 -1.49
C PRO A 49 -10.88 8.82 -2.62
N ASP A 50 -9.58 8.54 -2.55
CA ASP A 50 -8.83 7.86 -3.62
C ASP A 50 -9.16 6.37 -3.76
N TYR A 51 -9.61 5.71 -2.69
CA TYR A 51 -9.95 4.29 -2.67
C TYR A 51 -11.43 4.01 -2.42
N SER A 52 -12.29 5.03 -2.55
CA SER A 52 -13.73 4.94 -2.33
C SER A 52 -14.45 3.91 -3.24
N HIS A 53 -13.84 3.49 -4.35
CA HIS A 53 -14.34 2.40 -5.21
C HIS A 53 -14.12 0.99 -4.65
N GLY A 54 -13.22 0.85 -3.66
CA GLY A 54 -12.80 -0.44 -3.10
C GLY A 54 -13.93 -1.39 -2.68
N PRO A 55 -15.00 -0.93 -2.00
CA PRO A 55 -16.11 -1.80 -1.60
C PRO A 55 -16.85 -2.45 -2.77
N LEU A 56 -16.81 -1.84 -3.96
CA LEU A 56 -17.45 -2.36 -5.16
C LEU A 56 -16.65 -3.50 -5.81
N ILE A 57 -15.33 -3.57 -5.57
CA ILE A 57 -14.44 -4.55 -6.19
C ILE A 57 -14.80 -6.00 -5.84
N PRO A 58 -15.04 -6.40 -4.57
CA PRO A 58 -15.48 -7.76 -4.25
C PRO A 58 -16.83 -8.12 -4.90
N VAL A 59 -17.75 -7.17 -4.99
CA VAL A 59 -19.07 -7.37 -5.62
C VAL A 59 -18.91 -7.64 -7.11
N LEU A 60 -18.17 -6.79 -7.82
CA LEU A 60 -17.91 -6.96 -9.25
C LEU A 60 -17.10 -8.23 -9.55
N SER A 61 -16.15 -8.59 -8.68
CA SER A 61 -15.39 -9.85 -8.77
C SER A 61 -16.32 -11.06 -8.62
N GLY A 62 -17.26 -11.01 -7.68
CA GLY A 62 -18.28 -12.04 -7.48
C GLY A 62 -19.22 -12.17 -8.68
N LEU A 63 -19.67 -11.06 -9.26
CA LEU A 63 -20.47 -11.06 -10.49
C LEU A 63 -19.69 -11.63 -11.68
N LEU A 64 -18.41 -11.25 -11.83
CA LEU A 64 -17.53 -11.80 -12.86
C LEU A 64 -17.34 -13.31 -12.68
N PHE A 65 -17.18 -13.79 -11.45
CA PHE A 65 -17.11 -15.21 -11.11
C PHE A 65 -18.41 -15.94 -11.47
N LEU A 66 -19.57 -15.43 -11.04
CA LEU A 66 -20.88 -16.03 -11.35
C LEU A 66 -21.15 -16.08 -12.86
N ARG A 67 -20.72 -15.05 -13.61
CA ARG A 67 -20.78 -15.06 -15.08
C ARG A 67 -19.91 -16.18 -15.65
N GLN A 68 -18.64 -16.29 -15.24
CA GLN A 68 -17.75 -17.36 -15.70
C GLN A 68 -18.28 -18.75 -15.33
N LEU A 69 -18.97 -18.88 -14.21
CA LEU A 69 -19.58 -20.15 -13.80
C LEU A 69 -20.64 -20.65 -14.79
N LYS A 70 -21.28 -19.76 -15.57
CA LYS A 70 -22.23 -20.15 -16.63
C LYS A 70 -21.58 -20.98 -17.73
N THR A 71 -20.34 -20.64 -18.10
CA THR A 71 -19.60 -21.29 -19.19
C THR A 71 -18.91 -22.57 -18.74
N GLU A 72 -18.85 -22.80 -17.43
CA GLU A 72 -18.20 -23.96 -16.83
C GLU A 72 -19.23 -25.05 -16.45
N PRO A 73 -19.06 -26.29 -16.93
CA PRO A 73 -19.97 -27.39 -16.62
C PRO A 73 -19.82 -27.82 -15.16
N VAL A 74 -20.90 -28.39 -14.60
CA VAL A 74 -20.85 -29.05 -13.29
C VAL A 74 -20.11 -30.37 -13.46
N LEU A 75 -19.01 -30.56 -12.73
CA LEU A 75 -18.23 -31.78 -12.75
C LEU A 75 -18.45 -32.56 -11.45
N HIS A 76 -18.76 -33.84 -11.57
CA HIS A 76 -18.88 -34.76 -10.44
C HIS A 76 -17.68 -35.72 -10.38
N GLY A 77 -17.26 -36.09 -9.17
CA GLY A 77 -16.23 -37.09 -8.94
C GLY A 77 -14.87 -36.53 -8.47
N PRO A 78 -13.82 -37.37 -8.43
CA PRO A 78 -12.54 -36.98 -7.88
C PRO A 78 -11.86 -35.92 -8.75
N VAL A 79 -11.59 -34.76 -8.17
CA VAL A 79 -10.81 -33.69 -8.77
C VAL A 79 -9.48 -33.52 -8.04
N ASN A 80 -8.45 -33.04 -8.75
CA ASN A 80 -7.16 -32.75 -8.13
C ASN A 80 -7.23 -31.46 -7.30
N ARG A 81 -7.37 -31.61 -5.97
CA ARG A 81 -7.50 -30.51 -4.99
C ARG A 81 -6.17 -30.09 -4.36
N TRP A 82 -5.10 -30.83 -4.62
CA TRP A 82 -3.80 -30.64 -3.95
C TRP A 82 -3.19 -29.24 -4.17
N PRO A 83 -3.25 -28.65 -5.38
CA PRO A 83 -2.79 -27.28 -5.60
C PRO A 83 -3.52 -26.24 -4.74
N GLY A 84 -4.81 -26.46 -4.45
CA GLY A 84 -5.57 -25.58 -3.56
C GLY A 84 -5.10 -25.66 -2.11
N LEU A 85 -4.70 -26.85 -1.63
CA LEU A 85 -4.13 -27.00 -0.29
C LEU A 85 -2.74 -26.37 -0.16
N VAL A 86 -1.89 -26.48 -1.19
CA VAL A 86 -0.59 -25.79 -1.22
C VAL A 86 -0.79 -24.28 -1.17
N LEU A 87 -1.72 -23.76 -1.98
CA LEU A 87 -2.03 -22.33 -2.00
C LEU A 87 -2.65 -21.85 -0.68
N LEU A 88 -3.44 -22.70 -0.01
CA LEU A 88 -3.93 -22.44 1.35
C LEU A 88 -2.78 -22.31 2.35
N VAL A 89 -1.85 -23.27 2.37
CA VAL A 89 -0.70 -23.22 3.29
C VAL A 89 0.10 -21.95 3.07
N LEU A 90 0.31 -21.56 1.81
CA LEU A 90 0.98 -20.30 1.46
C LEU A 90 0.21 -19.09 1.98
N SER A 91 -1.10 -19.03 1.75
CA SER A 91 -1.99 -17.96 2.22
C SER A 91 -2.00 -17.85 3.76
N VAL A 92 -2.20 -18.96 4.47
CA VAL A 92 -2.20 -18.97 5.95
C VAL A 92 -0.82 -18.58 6.48
N THR A 93 0.27 -19.06 5.87
CA THR A 93 1.63 -18.68 6.27
C THR A 93 1.85 -17.19 6.11
N PHE A 94 1.52 -16.60 4.95
CA PHE A 94 1.65 -15.15 4.76
C PHE A 94 0.69 -14.35 5.63
N GLY A 95 -0.53 -14.84 5.88
CA GLY A 95 -1.48 -14.20 6.78
C GLY A 95 -0.99 -14.15 8.23
N LEU A 96 -0.38 -15.24 8.70
CA LEU A 96 0.25 -15.30 10.02
C LEU A 96 1.51 -14.44 10.07
N LEU A 97 2.39 -14.53 9.07
CA LEU A 97 3.59 -13.69 8.99
C LEU A 97 3.23 -12.19 8.96
N GLY A 98 2.22 -11.82 8.18
CA GLY A 98 1.72 -10.45 8.10
C GLY A 98 1.22 -9.92 9.44
N GLN A 99 0.55 -10.77 10.22
CA GLN A 99 0.15 -10.42 11.60
C GLN A 99 1.33 -10.40 12.58
N MET A 100 2.29 -11.32 12.42
CA MET A 100 3.52 -11.38 13.22
C MET A 100 4.36 -10.10 13.08
N VAL A 101 4.47 -9.55 11.87
CA VAL A 101 5.21 -8.32 11.59
C VAL A 101 4.31 -7.08 11.57
N ASP A 102 3.08 -7.16 12.10
CA ASP A 102 2.08 -6.08 12.10
C ASP A 102 2.01 -5.30 10.77
N THR A 103 1.81 -6.04 9.68
CA THR A 103 1.66 -5.50 8.33
C THR A 103 0.32 -5.95 7.75
N PRO A 104 -0.77 -5.21 8.04
CA PRO A 104 -2.12 -5.57 7.59
C PRO A 104 -2.24 -5.72 6.07
N MET A 105 -1.42 -5.01 5.30
CA MET A 105 -1.36 -5.12 3.84
C MET A 105 -0.96 -6.53 3.38
N VAL A 106 0.00 -7.18 4.05
CA VAL A 106 0.41 -8.57 3.75
C VAL A 106 -0.75 -9.52 4.05
N THR A 107 -1.46 -9.29 5.16
CA THR A 107 -2.66 -10.04 5.54
C THR A 107 -3.79 -9.88 4.51
N ALA A 108 -3.99 -8.68 3.96
CA ALA A 108 -4.96 -8.42 2.90
C ALA A 108 -4.60 -9.12 1.57
N ILE A 109 -3.32 -9.13 1.18
CA ILE A 109 -2.86 -9.91 0.02
C ILE A 109 -3.08 -11.41 0.26
N ALA A 110 -2.76 -11.91 1.45
CA ALA A 110 -2.95 -13.31 1.81
C ALA A 110 -4.43 -13.75 1.74
N LEU A 111 -5.38 -12.86 2.05
CA LEU A 111 -6.83 -13.09 1.86
C LEU A 111 -7.20 -13.29 0.38
N ILE A 112 -6.60 -12.53 -0.55
CA ILE A 112 -6.83 -12.75 -2.00
C ILE A 112 -6.31 -14.13 -2.42
N VAL A 113 -5.12 -14.50 -1.95
CA VAL A 113 -4.55 -15.84 -2.18
C VAL A 113 -5.45 -16.93 -1.59
N TRP A 114 -6.07 -16.69 -0.44
CA TRP A 114 -7.04 -17.59 0.19
C TRP A 114 -8.27 -17.82 -0.71
N PHE A 115 -8.81 -16.77 -1.33
CA PHE A 115 -9.89 -16.90 -2.32
C PHE A 115 -9.45 -17.68 -3.57
N GLY A 116 -8.20 -17.55 -4.01
CA GLY A 116 -7.65 -18.44 -5.03
C GLY A 116 -7.63 -19.90 -4.58
N ALA A 117 -7.19 -20.14 -3.34
CA ALA A 117 -7.08 -21.48 -2.76
C ALA A 117 -8.45 -22.17 -2.62
N ILE A 118 -9.48 -21.46 -2.13
CA ILE A 118 -10.81 -22.04 -1.97
C ILE A 118 -11.42 -22.44 -3.33
N LEU A 119 -11.21 -21.65 -4.38
CA LEU A 119 -11.68 -22.01 -5.73
C LEU A 119 -10.98 -23.28 -6.24
N LEU A 120 -9.67 -23.42 -6.02
CA LEU A 120 -8.93 -24.63 -6.41
C LEU A 120 -9.34 -25.87 -5.61
N VAL A 121 -9.75 -25.73 -4.34
CA VAL A 121 -10.25 -26.86 -3.55
C VAL A 121 -11.69 -27.25 -3.96
N CYS A 122 -12.53 -26.28 -4.26
CA CYS A 122 -13.91 -26.50 -4.71
C CYS A 122 -13.96 -27.13 -6.11
N PHE A 123 -13.23 -26.57 -7.08
CA PHE A 123 -13.31 -26.96 -8.49
C PHE A 123 -12.18 -27.88 -8.97
N GLY A 124 -11.12 -28.05 -8.17
CA GLY A 124 -9.88 -28.71 -8.59
C GLY A 124 -9.05 -27.86 -9.55
N TRP A 125 -7.84 -28.32 -9.89
CA TRP A 125 -6.92 -27.58 -10.76
C TRP A 125 -7.46 -27.29 -12.17
N ASP A 126 -8.05 -28.30 -12.83
CA ASP A 126 -8.41 -28.22 -14.26
C ASP A 126 -9.44 -27.13 -14.56
N GLN A 127 -10.42 -26.98 -13.67
CA GLN A 127 -11.49 -25.98 -13.77
C GLN A 127 -11.18 -24.74 -12.92
N GLY A 128 -10.69 -24.93 -11.69
CA GLY A 128 -10.44 -23.85 -10.74
C GLY A 128 -9.47 -22.78 -11.25
N ARG A 129 -8.41 -23.16 -11.98
CA ARG A 129 -7.44 -22.21 -12.53
C ARG A 129 -8.04 -21.24 -13.56
N ARG A 130 -9.20 -21.55 -14.13
CA ARG A 130 -9.88 -20.70 -15.13
C ARG A 130 -10.55 -19.49 -14.49
N PHE A 131 -10.84 -19.55 -13.18
CA PHE A 131 -11.39 -18.45 -12.40
C PHE A 131 -10.31 -17.48 -11.89
N TRP A 132 -9.11 -17.46 -12.50
CA TRP A 132 -8.10 -16.46 -12.16
C TRP A 132 -8.56 -15.00 -12.39
N PRO A 133 -9.41 -14.66 -13.40
CA PRO A 133 -9.75 -13.26 -13.63
C PRO A 133 -10.48 -12.55 -12.49
N PRO A 134 -11.52 -13.13 -11.85
CA PRO A 134 -12.15 -12.50 -10.68
C PRO A 134 -11.21 -12.45 -9.47
N ILE A 135 -10.28 -13.40 -9.31
CA ILE A 135 -9.28 -13.35 -8.23
C ILE A 135 -8.29 -12.21 -8.45
N LEU A 136 -7.77 -12.04 -9.67
CA LEU A 136 -6.87 -10.92 -9.97
C LEU A 136 -7.60 -9.57 -9.85
N HIS A 137 -8.90 -9.52 -10.14
CA HIS A 137 -9.69 -8.30 -9.97
C HIS A 137 -9.72 -7.82 -8.52
N LEU A 138 -9.67 -8.72 -7.53
CA LEU A 138 -9.61 -8.35 -6.11
C LEU A 138 -8.37 -7.51 -5.78
N CYS A 139 -7.27 -7.60 -6.55
CA CYS A 139 -6.09 -6.79 -6.31
C CYS A 139 -6.36 -5.27 -6.45
N PHE A 140 -7.36 -4.87 -7.24
CA PHE A 140 -7.72 -3.44 -7.40
C PHE A 140 -8.39 -2.82 -6.17
N MET A 141 -8.72 -3.63 -5.16
CA MET A 141 -9.23 -3.13 -3.87
C MET A 141 -8.10 -2.79 -2.89
N LEU A 142 -6.87 -3.23 -3.16
CA LEU A 142 -5.72 -3.06 -2.28
C LEU A 142 -5.10 -1.65 -2.45
N PRO A 143 -4.69 -0.98 -1.36
CA PRO A 143 -3.89 0.23 -1.46
C PRO A 143 -2.50 -0.05 -2.01
N LEU A 144 -1.96 0.89 -2.78
CA LEU A 144 -0.54 0.85 -3.15
C LEU A 144 0.36 1.09 -1.93
N PRO A 145 1.55 0.48 -1.87
CA PRO A 145 2.57 0.86 -0.90
C PRO A 145 2.85 2.36 -0.97
N GLY A 146 3.00 3.04 0.17
CA GLY A 146 3.11 4.52 0.23
C GLY A 146 4.16 5.09 -0.72
N THR A 147 5.34 4.49 -0.80
CA THR A 147 6.42 4.93 -1.69
C THR A 147 6.04 4.89 -3.18
N ILE A 148 5.26 3.88 -3.59
CA ILE A 148 4.76 3.76 -4.96
C ILE A 148 3.62 4.75 -5.16
N TYR A 149 2.71 4.85 -4.19
CA TYR A 149 1.58 5.78 -4.21
C TYR A 149 2.06 7.22 -4.42
N TYR A 150 2.98 7.72 -3.59
CA TYR A 150 3.48 9.09 -3.68
C TYR A 150 4.27 9.35 -4.97
N LYS A 151 5.12 8.41 -5.40
CA LYS A 151 5.84 8.53 -6.68
C LYS A 151 4.89 8.68 -7.86
N ILE A 152 3.85 7.84 -7.91
CA ILE A 152 2.83 7.91 -8.97
C ILE A 152 2.05 9.22 -8.84
N SER A 153 1.61 9.60 -7.63
CA SER A 153 0.87 10.83 -7.37
C SER A 153 1.59 12.06 -7.92
N ILE A 154 2.85 12.26 -7.50
CA ILE A 154 3.76 13.33 -7.94
C ILE A 154 3.91 13.32 -9.46
N THR A 155 4.24 12.16 -10.04
CA THR A 155 4.46 12.03 -11.49
C THR A 155 3.21 12.42 -12.29
N LEU A 156 2.04 11.91 -11.89
CA LEU A 156 0.78 12.21 -12.58
C LEU A 156 0.37 13.66 -12.39
N GLN A 157 0.62 14.24 -11.22
CA GLN A 157 0.32 15.65 -10.92
C GLN A 157 1.13 16.59 -11.82
N LEU A 158 2.43 16.33 -12.03
CA LEU A 158 3.27 17.10 -12.95
C LEU A 158 2.77 16.99 -14.39
N ILE A 159 2.58 15.77 -14.89
CA ILE A 159 2.10 15.53 -16.26
C ILE A 159 0.74 16.20 -16.46
N SER A 160 -0.16 16.06 -15.48
CA SER A 160 -1.49 16.65 -15.57
C SER A 160 -1.46 18.17 -15.53
N ALA A 161 -0.58 18.78 -14.74
CA ALA A 161 -0.39 20.23 -14.67
C ALA A 161 0.19 20.79 -15.97
N GLU A 162 1.22 20.15 -16.54
CA GLU A 162 1.82 20.53 -17.82
C GLU A 162 0.78 20.51 -18.95
N LEU A 163 0.03 19.42 -19.06
CA LEU A 163 -1.04 19.28 -20.06
C LEU A 163 -2.20 20.25 -19.79
N GLY A 164 -2.55 20.50 -18.53
CA GLY A 164 -3.57 21.47 -18.16
C GLY A 164 -3.18 22.91 -18.55
N VAL A 165 -1.93 23.28 -18.32
CA VAL A 165 -1.36 24.58 -18.74
C VAL A 165 -1.26 24.67 -20.26
N TRP A 166 -0.92 23.57 -20.94
CA TRP A 166 -0.97 23.53 -22.40
C TRP A 166 -2.37 23.80 -22.94
N LEU A 167 -3.41 23.22 -22.33
CA LEU A 167 -4.81 23.50 -22.68
C LEU A 167 -5.23 24.95 -22.38
N LEU A 168 -4.76 25.53 -21.27
CA LEU A 168 -5.00 26.95 -20.94
C LEU A 168 -4.37 27.89 -21.97
N ARG A 169 -3.13 27.61 -22.38
CA ARG A 169 -2.44 28.38 -23.43
C ARG A 169 -3.17 28.27 -24.78
N LEU A 170 -3.73 27.11 -25.09
CA LEU A 170 -4.55 26.91 -26.28
C LEU A 170 -5.84 27.75 -26.25
N ALA A 171 -6.33 28.08 -25.05
CA ALA A 171 -7.48 28.96 -24.83
C ALA A 171 -7.09 30.44 -24.66
N ASP A 172 -5.88 30.85 -25.05
CA ASP A 172 -5.35 32.21 -24.93
C ASP A 172 -5.33 32.77 -23.49
N VAL A 173 -5.23 31.89 -22.48
CA VAL A 173 -5.04 32.30 -21.08
C VAL A 173 -3.54 32.51 -20.81
N PRO A 174 -3.09 33.69 -20.35
CA PRO A 174 -1.70 33.92 -19.99
C PRO A 174 -1.37 33.18 -18.69
N VAL A 175 -0.49 32.17 -18.79
CA VAL A 175 -0.18 31.27 -17.66
C VAL A 175 1.28 30.81 -17.66
N PHE A 176 1.88 30.82 -16.47
CA PHE A 176 3.21 30.28 -16.20
C PHE A 176 3.11 29.08 -15.25
N LEU A 177 3.91 28.05 -15.49
CA LEU A 177 3.96 26.84 -14.66
C LEU A 177 5.33 26.77 -14.00
N ASP A 178 5.35 26.69 -12.67
CA ASP A 178 6.54 26.47 -11.86
C ASP A 178 6.31 25.28 -10.93
N GLY A 179 6.79 24.10 -11.33
CA GLY A 179 6.49 22.83 -10.67
C GLY A 179 4.98 22.55 -10.64
N TYR A 180 4.37 22.66 -9.46
CA TYR A 180 2.92 22.47 -9.22
C TYR A 180 2.13 23.77 -9.10
N ILE A 181 2.79 24.92 -9.27
CA ILE A 181 2.18 26.24 -9.13
C ILE A 181 1.83 26.76 -10.51
N ILE A 182 0.54 26.94 -10.74
CA ILE A 182 0.00 27.57 -11.94
C ILE A 182 -0.21 29.05 -11.63
N ASP A 183 0.64 29.89 -12.21
CA ASP A 183 0.61 31.34 -12.04
C ASP A 183 -0.21 31.98 -13.18
N LEU A 184 -1.37 32.53 -12.82
CA LEU A 184 -2.27 33.27 -13.72
C LEU A 184 -2.00 34.79 -13.67
N GLY A 185 -0.91 35.23 -13.03
CA GLY A 185 -0.54 36.62 -12.81
C GLY A 185 -1.33 37.27 -11.66
N VAL A 186 -2.67 37.17 -11.70
CA VAL A 186 -3.56 37.72 -10.67
C VAL A 186 -3.70 36.82 -9.44
N LEU A 187 -3.50 35.51 -9.61
CA LEU A 187 -3.62 34.49 -8.57
C LEU A 187 -2.67 33.32 -8.89
N LYS A 188 -2.10 32.73 -7.84
CA LYS A 188 -1.35 31.48 -7.93
C LYS A 188 -2.22 30.32 -7.48
N LEU A 189 -2.42 29.35 -8.36
CA LEU A 189 -3.13 28.12 -8.07
C LEU A 189 -2.14 27.01 -7.76
N HIS A 190 -2.25 26.43 -6.58
CA HIS A 190 -1.51 25.23 -6.25
C HIS A 190 -2.28 24.01 -6.75
N VAL A 191 -1.65 23.20 -7.60
CA VAL A 191 -2.15 21.86 -7.90
C VAL A 191 -1.91 21.04 -6.63
N ALA A 192 -2.93 20.85 -5.80
CA ALA A 192 -2.84 20.02 -4.60
C ALA A 192 -2.78 18.53 -4.94
N GLU A 193 -2.42 17.67 -3.98
CA GLU A 193 -2.36 16.21 -4.15
C GLU A 193 -3.69 15.61 -4.66
N ALA A 194 -4.83 16.22 -4.28
CA ALA A 194 -6.16 15.85 -4.77
C ALA A 194 -6.32 16.00 -6.30
N CYS A 195 -5.41 16.72 -6.96
CA CYS A 195 -5.35 16.89 -8.40
C CYS A 195 -4.35 15.93 -9.08
N SER A 196 -3.85 14.89 -8.39
CA SER A 196 -3.01 13.84 -9.00
C SER A 196 -3.78 12.95 -9.99
N GLY A 197 -5.11 12.94 -9.92
CA GLY A 197 -5.97 12.09 -10.74
C GLY A 197 -6.10 10.64 -10.25
N LEU A 198 -5.42 10.27 -9.14
CA LEU A 198 -5.48 8.91 -8.58
C LEU A 198 -6.89 8.46 -8.22
N ARG A 199 -7.69 9.37 -7.66
CA ARG A 199 -9.12 9.20 -7.35
C ARG A 199 -9.96 8.66 -8.52
N TYR A 200 -9.57 8.94 -9.76
CA TYR A 200 -10.29 8.48 -10.97
C TYR A 200 -9.54 7.38 -11.69
N LEU A 201 -8.21 7.38 -11.59
CA LEU A 201 -7.33 6.37 -12.18
C LEU A 201 -7.60 4.97 -11.62
N PHE A 202 -7.68 4.80 -10.29
CA PHE A 202 -7.87 3.47 -9.71
C PHE A 202 -9.22 2.84 -10.09
N PRO A 203 -10.36 3.55 -9.99
CA PRO A 203 -11.63 3.03 -10.48
C PRO A 203 -11.62 2.72 -11.98
N ILE A 204 -11.06 3.59 -12.85
CA ILE A 204 -11.06 3.33 -14.30
C ILE A 204 -10.11 2.19 -14.69
N LEU A 205 -9.01 1.98 -13.96
CA LEU A 205 -8.15 0.81 -14.16
C LEU A 205 -8.89 -0.49 -13.84
N SER A 206 -9.60 -0.54 -12.71
CA SER A 206 -10.45 -1.68 -12.35
C SER A 206 -11.56 -1.91 -13.39
N PHE A 207 -12.26 -0.85 -13.78
CA PHE A 207 -13.32 -0.94 -14.78
C PHE A 207 -12.79 -1.40 -16.13
N SER A 208 -11.65 -0.86 -16.56
CA SER A 208 -10.98 -1.25 -17.80
C SER A 208 -10.52 -2.70 -17.77
N TYR A 209 -10.07 -3.21 -16.62
CA TYR A 209 -9.78 -4.62 -16.43
C TYR A 209 -11.02 -5.50 -16.66
N ILE A 210 -12.15 -5.19 -16.00
CA ILE A 210 -13.40 -5.94 -16.20
C ILE A 210 -13.79 -5.88 -17.68
N PHE A 211 -13.77 -4.68 -18.26
CA PHE A 211 -14.09 -4.44 -19.65
C PHE A 211 -13.25 -5.30 -20.58
N ALA A 212 -11.92 -5.32 -20.40
CA ALA A 212 -10.99 -6.11 -21.19
C ALA A 212 -11.22 -7.63 -21.05
N ILE A 213 -11.58 -8.12 -19.86
CA ILE A 213 -11.92 -9.52 -19.66
C ILE A 213 -13.22 -9.89 -20.38
N LEU A 214 -14.25 -9.05 -20.31
CA LEU A 214 -15.54 -9.27 -20.95
C LEU A 214 -15.50 -9.09 -22.48
N PHE A 215 -14.57 -8.27 -22.97
CA PHE A 215 -14.42 -7.99 -24.38
C PHE A 215 -13.92 -9.22 -25.16
N GLN A 216 -14.65 -9.61 -26.21
CA GLN A 216 -14.32 -10.72 -27.10
C GLN A 216 -13.32 -10.28 -28.18
N GLY A 217 -12.08 -9.97 -27.79
CA GLY A 217 -11.03 -9.50 -28.71
C GLY A 217 -9.67 -10.17 -28.50
N SER A 218 -8.72 -9.81 -29.36
CA SER A 218 -7.32 -10.24 -29.24
C SER A 218 -6.71 -9.76 -27.91
N LEU A 219 -5.67 -10.45 -27.42
CA LEU A 219 -4.93 -10.03 -26.23
C LEU A 219 -4.33 -8.62 -26.38
N LEU A 220 -3.96 -8.23 -27.61
CA LEU A 220 -3.48 -6.89 -27.91
C LEU A 220 -4.57 -5.83 -27.66
N THR A 221 -5.77 -6.05 -28.17
CA THR A 221 -6.92 -5.15 -27.96
C THR A 221 -7.24 -5.01 -26.47
N LYS A 222 -7.21 -6.12 -25.73
CA LYS A 222 -7.38 -6.13 -24.27
C LYS A 222 -6.30 -5.34 -23.54
N GLY A 223 -5.04 -5.52 -23.95
CA GLY A 223 -3.89 -4.78 -23.43
C GLY A 223 -4.00 -3.28 -23.70
N ILE A 224 -4.38 -2.88 -24.92
CA ILE A 224 -4.59 -1.47 -25.28
C ILE A 224 -5.66 -0.85 -24.37
N MET A 225 -6.82 -1.49 -24.21
CA MET A 225 -7.88 -0.95 -23.34
C MET A 225 -7.42 -0.78 -21.89
N LEU A 226 -6.73 -1.77 -21.33
CA LEU A 226 -6.22 -1.70 -19.96
C LEU A 226 -5.18 -0.58 -19.82
N LEU A 227 -4.21 -0.50 -20.74
CA LEU A 227 -3.15 0.51 -20.70
C LEU A 227 -3.68 1.92 -20.99
N SER A 228 -4.75 2.07 -21.77
CA SER A 228 -5.37 3.36 -22.05
C SER A 228 -6.08 3.99 -20.86
N ALA A 229 -6.39 3.23 -19.80
CA ALA A 229 -7.05 3.78 -18.62
C ALA A 229 -6.21 4.89 -17.96
N ALA A 230 -4.88 4.73 -17.91
CA ALA A 230 -3.98 5.73 -17.35
C ALA A 230 -3.91 7.03 -18.18
N PRO A 231 -3.62 6.99 -19.50
CA PRO A 231 -3.69 8.17 -20.36
C PRO A 231 -5.07 8.87 -20.35
N ILE A 232 -6.17 8.12 -20.33
CA ILE A 232 -7.51 8.69 -20.26
C ILE A 232 -7.70 9.45 -18.93
N ALA A 233 -7.30 8.85 -17.80
CA ALA A 233 -7.40 9.51 -16.49
C ALA A 233 -6.54 10.79 -16.43
N VAL A 234 -5.30 10.73 -16.94
CA VAL A 234 -4.40 11.89 -17.00
C VAL A 234 -5.02 13.00 -17.85
N LEU A 235 -5.52 12.68 -19.05
CA LEU A 235 -6.13 13.67 -19.94
C LEU A 235 -7.35 14.33 -19.30
N MET A 236 -8.23 13.54 -18.67
CA MET A 236 -9.42 14.08 -18.01
C MET A 236 -9.08 14.91 -16.78
N ASN A 237 -8.04 14.53 -16.04
CA ASN A 237 -7.55 15.32 -14.93
C ASN A 237 -6.91 16.64 -15.40
N SER A 238 -6.15 16.62 -16.51
CA SER A 238 -5.62 17.85 -17.14
C SER A 238 -6.72 18.78 -17.62
N ALA A 239 -7.77 18.24 -18.24
CA ALA A 239 -8.94 19.02 -18.64
C ALA A 239 -9.62 19.68 -17.42
N ARG A 240 -9.75 18.95 -16.31
CA ARG A 240 -10.27 19.50 -15.05
C ARG A 240 -9.41 20.67 -14.55
N ILE A 241 -8.08 20.52 -14.53
CA ILE A 241 -7.14 21.58 -14.14
C ILE A 241 -7.30 22.81 -15.04
N ALA A 242 -7.37 22.61 -16.35
CA ALA A 242 -7.55 23.70 -17.31
C ALA A 242 -8.88 24.43 -17.10
N ILE A 243 -9.98 23.70 -16.91
CA ILE A 243 -11.30 24.29 -16.64
C ILE A 243 -11.29 25.08 -15.33
N ALA A 244 -10.67 24.56 -14.28
CA ALA A 244 -10.51 25.28 -13.02
C ALA A 244 -9.73 26.58 -13.21
N GLY A 245 -8.63 26.56 -13.97
CA GLY A 245 -7.86 27.76 -14.31
C GLY A 245 -8.67 28.79 -15.11
N MET A 246 -9.47 28.35 -16.09
CA MET A 246 -10.35 29.24 -16.85
C MET A 246 -11.42 29.89 -15.98
N ILE A 247 -12.03 29.13 -15.06
CA ILE A 247 -13.02 29.67 -14.11
C ILE A 247 -12.38 30.77 -13.26
N VAL A 248 -11.20 30.50 -12.71
CA VAL A 248 -10.48 31.49 -11.88
C VAL A 248 -10.14 32.75 -12.70
N GLN A 249 -9.65 32.59 -13.93
CA GLN A 249 -9.27 33.71 -14.79
C GLN A 249 -10.46 34.61 -15.18
N TYR A 250 -11.60 34.02 -15.53
CA TYR A 250 -12.74 34.78 -16.09
C TYR A 250 -13.84 35.09 -15.09
N GLN A 251 -14.01 34.27 -14.04
CA GLN A 251 -15.11 34.36 -13.06
C GLN A 251 -14.60 34.63 -11.63
N GLY A 252 -13.28 34.65 -11.42
CA GLY A 252 -12.68 34.86 -10.10
C GLY A 252 -12.68 33.60 -9.22
N ALA A 253 -11.92 33.65 -8.12
CA ALA A 253 -11.68 32.51 -7.25
C ALA A 253 -12.92 32.00 -6.48
N GLU A 254 -13.92 32.87 -6.26
CA GLU A 254 -15.13 32.55 -5.50
C GLU A 254 -15.98 31.44 -6.16
N HIS A 255 -15.92 31.32 -7.49
CA HIS A 255 -16.66 30.30 -8.24
C HIS A 255 -15.96 28.92 -8.25
N LEU A 256 -14.73 28.83 -7.71
CA LEU A 256 -13.93 27.61 -7.72
C LEU A 256 -14.45 26.57 -6.72
N GLU A 257 -14.97 26.99 -5.56
CA GLU A 257 -15.49 26.06 -4.54
C GLU A 257 -16.69 25.28 -5.08
N GLY A 258 -17.70 25.97 -5.61
CA GLY A 258 -18.90 25.34 -6.19
C GLY A 258 -18.57 24.41 -7.37
N PHE A 259 -17.61 24.77 -8.23
CA PHE A 259 -17.13 23.91 -9.30
C PHE A 259 -16.39 22.67 -8.76
N SER A 260 -15.51 22.86 -7.78
CA SER A 260 -14.72 21.77 -7.18
C SER A 260 -15.61 20.72 -6.54
N HIS A 261 -16.72 21.14 -5.90
CA HIS A 261 -17.75 20.27 -5.35
C HIS A 261 -18.58 19.54 -6.42
N PHE A 262 -18.91 20.17 -7.55
CA PHE A 262 -19.66 19.50 -8.63
C PHE A 262 -18.78 18.53 -9.44
N PHE A 263 -17.53 18.90 -9.71
CA PHE A 263 -16.50 18.07 -10.35
C PHE A 263 -15.78 17.17 -9.34
N GLU A 264 -16.45 16.77 -8.26
CA GLU A 264 -15.96 15.88 -7.18
C GLU A 264 -15.64 14.45 -7.62
N GLY A 265 -15.65 14.18 -8.93
CA GLY A 265 -14.97 13.02 -9.48
C GLY A 265 -15.82 12.00 -10.18
N TRP A 266 -17.10 11.89 -9.80
CA TRP A 266 -18.03 10.97 -10.46
C TRP A 266 -18.26 11.38 -11.93
N VAL A 267 -18.28 12.69 -12.22
CA VAL A 267 -18.37 13.22 -13.60
C VAL A 267 -17.14 12.81 -14.41
N ILE A 268 -15.93 13.05 -13.88
CA ILE A 268 -14.66 12.71 -14.54
C ILE A 268 -14.57 11.21 -14.79
N PHE A 269 -14.96 10.41 -13.80
CA PHE A 269 -15.01 8.96 -13.93
C PHE A 269 -15.98 8.52 -15.02
N LEU A 270 -17.20 9.07 -15.07
CA LEU A 270 -18.18 8.75 -16.11
C LEU A 270 -17.70 9.15 -17.51
N LEU A 271 -17.08 10.33 -17.65
CA LEU A 271 -16.44 10.75 -18.90
C LEU A 271 -15.31 9.83 -19.31
N SER A 272 -14.48 9.38 -18.35
CA SER A 272 -13.41 8.41 -18.60
C SER A 272 -13.95 7.06 -19.08
N ILE A 273 -15.07 6.60 -18.53
CA ILE A 273 -15.79 5.41 -19.00
C ILE A 273 -16.26 5.63 -20.45
N ILE A 274 -16.90 6.76 -20.76
CA ILE A 274 -17.38 7.08 -22.11
C ILE A 274 -16.21 7.08 -23.11
N MET A 275 -15.07 7.65 -22.74
CA MET A 275 -13.85 7.62 -23.56
C MET A 275 -13.35 6.20 -23.77
N LEU A 276 -13.38 5.34 -22.75
CA LEU A 276 -13.00 3.94 -22.87
C LEU A 276 -13.93 3.17 -23.82
N PHE A 277 -15.25 3.39 -23.74
CA PHE A 277 -16.21 2.83 -24.70
C PHE A 277 -15.99 3.38 -26.11
N GLY A 278 -15.65 4.68 -26.25
CA GLY A 278 -15.29 5.31 -27.51
C GLY A 278 -14.05 4.66 -28.14
N LEU A 279 -13.01 4.41 -27.34
CA LEU A 279 -11.82 3.68 -27.76
C LEU A 279 -12.17 2.24 -28.17
N ALA A 280 -13.01 1.54 -27.40
CA ALA A 280 -13.44 0.20 -27.75
C ALA A 280 -14.18 0.18 -29.09
N ARG A 281 -15.09 1.13 -29.33
CA ARG A 281 -15.80 1.29 -30.60
C ARG A 281 -14.82 1.59 -31.75
N LEU A 282 -13.83 2.46 -31.53
CA LEU A 282 -12.79 2.76 -32.51
C LEU A 282 -12.00 1.49 -32.87
N LEU A 283 -11.58 0.70 -31.88
CA LEU A 283 -10.87 -0.56 -32.10
C LEU A 283 -11.73 -1.59 -32.85
N LEU A 284 -13.03 -1.63 -32.60
CA LEU A 284 -13.98 -2.46 -33.34
C LEU A 284 -14.12 -2.05 -34.81
N MET A 285 -13.99 -0.76 -35.14
CA MET A 285 -14.03 -0.30 -36.55
C MET A 285 -12.88 -0.87 -37.39
N PHE A 286 -11.75 -1.17 -36.76
CA PHE A 286 -10.60 -1.81 -37.43
C PHE A 286 -10.71 -3.34 -37.51
N ARG A 287 -11.72 -3.94 -36.87
CA ARG A 287 -11.96 -5.38 -37.00
C ARG A 287 -12.71 -5.71 -38.29
N ARG A 288 -12.34 -6.85 -38.87
CA ARG A 288 -12.88 -7.32 -40.15
C ARG A 288 -14.30 -7.91 -40.02
N ASP A 289 -14.68 -8.38 -38.84
CA ASP A 289 -15.96 -9.07 -38.53
C ASP A 289 -17.10 -8.14 -38.12
N ARG A 290 -16.87 -6.81 -38.00
CA ARG A 290 -17.87 -5.75 -37.75
C ARG A 290 -18.94 -6.10 -36.70
N ILE A 291 -18.53 -6.69 -35.59
CA ILE A 291 -19.41 -6.97 -34.44
C ILE A 291 -19.80 -5.67 -33.72
N THR A 292 -20.99 -5.63 -33.13
CA THR A 292 -21.42 -4.48 -32.34
C THR A 292 -20.69 -4.45 -30.99
N LEU A 293 -20.69 -3.29 -30.31
CA LEU A 293 -20.04 -3.14 -29.00
C LEU A 293 -20.71 -4.01 -27.92
N VAL A 294 -22.04 -4.22 -28.02
CA VAL A 294 -22.81 -5.07 -27.12
C VAL A 294 -22.51 -6.55 -27.39
N ASP A 295 -22.29 -6.95 -28.64
CA ASP A 295 -21.89 -8.34 -28.94
C ASP A 295 -20.43 -8.59 -28.57
N ALA A 296 -19.58 -7.57 -28.73
CA ALA A 296 -18.18 -7.63 -28.34
C ALA A 296 -18.00 -7.68 -26.82
N LEU A 297 -18.86 -7.01 -26.06
CA LEU A 297 -18.89 -7.06 -24.60
C LEU A 297 -19.95 -8.06 -24.18
N ASP A 298 -19.56 -9.27 -23.82
CA ASP A 298 -20.52 -10.28 -23.37
C ASP A 298 -21.07 -9.94 -21.96
N LEU A 299 -22.03 -9.02 -21.94
CA LEU A 299 -22.74 -8.47 -20.78
C LEU A 299 -23.98 -9.31 -20.43
N ASP A 300 -24.03 -10.59 -20.81
CA ASP A 300 -25.11 -11.46 -20.38
C ASP A 300 -24.97 -11.81 -18.88
N PHE A 301 -25.65 -11.02 -18.05
CA PHE A 301 -25.84 -11.27 -16.62
C PHE A 301 -27.23 -11.88 -16.30
N SER A 302 -27.95 -12.39 -17.30
CA SER A 302 -29.21 -13.12 -17.05
C SER A 302 -28.93 -14.44 -16.32
N GLY A 303 -29.87 -14.99 -15.54
CA GLY A 303 -29.69 -16.34 -14.97
C GLY A 303 -28.50 -16.51 -14.00
N LEU A 304 -27.98 -15.45 -13.38
CA LEU A 304 -26.94 -15.56 -12.34
C LEU A 304 -27.45 -16.26 -11.07
N MET A 305 -28.73 -16.09 -10.73
CA MET A 305 -29.30 -16.69 -9.52
C MET A 305 -29.26 -18.24 -9.52
N PRO A 306 -29.61 -18.94 -10.63
CA PRO A 306 -29.30 -20.36 -10.80
C PRO A 306 -27.83 -20.72 -10.56
N GLN A 307 -26.88 -19.89 -11.00
CA GLN A 307 -25.46 -20.13 -10.79
C GLN A 307 -25.06 -19.96 -9.32
N ALA A 308 -25.59 -18.95 -8.64
CA ALA A 308 -25.37 -18.75 -7.20
C ALA A 308 -25.87 -19.95 -6.37
N ARG A 309 -26.98 -20.58 -6.79
CA ARG A 309 -27.51 -21.80 -6.15
C ARG A 309 -26.58 -23.01 -6.27
N ARG A 310 -25.60 -23.01 -7.19
CA ARG A 310 -24.57 -24.07 -7.27
C ARG A 310 -23.70 -24.15 -6.02
N ILE A 311 -23.73 -23.17 -5.12
CA ILE A 311 -23.11 -23.29 -3.79
C ILE A 311 -23.63 -24.50 -3.00
N ALA A 312 -24.88 -24.91 -3.22
CA ALA A 312 -25.45 -26.10 -2.58
C ALA A 312 -24.84 -27.43 -3.07
N LEU A 313 -24.13 -27.40 -4.20
CA LEU A 313 -23.46 -28.56 -4.80
C LEU A 313 -22.06 -28.82 -4.25
N ILE A 314 -21.57 -28.01 -3.29
CA ILE A 314 -20.25 -28.21 -2.71
C ILE A 314 -20.18 -29.58 -2.04
N GLU A 315 -19.38 -30.48 -2.60
CA GLU A 315 -19.21 -31.84 -2.09
C GLU A 315 -18.25 -31.85 -0.89
N PRO A 316 -18.61 -32.50 0.24
CA PRO A 316 -17.70 -32.69 1.36
C PRO A 316 -16.55 -33.57 0.89
N SER A 317 -15.33 -33.12 1.12
CA SER A 317 -14.13 -33.89 0.83
C SER A 317 -13.12 -33.74 1.94
N ARG A 318 -12.22 -34.71 2.09
CA ARG A 318 -11.14 -34.64 3.09
C ARG A 318 -10.28 -33.40 2.90
N ALA A 319 -10.04 -32.99 1.65
CA ALA A 319 -9.32 -31.77 1.31
C ALA A 319 -10.08 -30.51 1.76
N PHE A 320 -11.40 -30.45 1.57
CA PHE A 320 -12.19 -29.29 1.98
C PHE A 320 -12.35 -29.20 3.51
N ALA A 321 -12.52 -30.33 4.18
CA ALA A 321 -12.46 -30.40 5.64
C ALA A 321 -11.10 -29.94 6.17
N ALA A 322 -10.00 -30.43 5.59
CA ALA A 322 -8.65 -29.98 5.94
C ALA A 322 -8.48 -28.47 5.69
N PHE A 323 -9.01 -27.93 4.59
CA PHE A 323 -8.98 -26.50 4.29
C PHE A 323 -9.67 -25.67 5.39
N ALA A 324 -10.88 -26.07 5.79
CA ALA A 324 -11.64 -25.41 6.83
C ALA A 324 -10.96 -25.51 8.21
N ILE A 325 -10.49 -26.70 8.58
CA ILE A 325 -9.80 -26.96 9.86
C ILE A 325 -8.48 -26.20 9.94
N LEU A 326 -7.68 -26.17 8.87
CA LEU A 326 -6.41 -25.44 8.86
C LEU A 326 -6.63 -23.93 8.95
N THR A 327 -7.59 -23.39 8.20
CA THR A 327 -7.90 -21.94 8.24
C THR A 327 -8.39 -21.53 9.63
N PHE A 328 -9.41 -22.23 10.15
CA PHE A 328 -9.99 -21.94 11.46
C PHE A 328 -9.01 -22.23 12.61
N GLY A 329 -8.27 -23.34 12.52
CA GLY A 329 -7.27 -23.73 13.51
C GLY A 329 -6.12 -22.73 13.60
N ALA A 330 -5.65 -22.20 12.47
CA ALA A 330 -4.66 -21.12 12.45
C ALA A 330 -5.22 -19.84 13.09
N ALA A 331 -6.47 -19.48 12.79
CA ALA A 331 -7.14 -18.33 13.40
C ALA A 331 -7.27 -18.49 14.92
N ALA A 332 -7.73 -19.65 15.39
CA ALA A 332 -7.88 -19.97 16.80
C ALA A 332 -6.52 -19.97 17.51
N LEU A 333 -5.52 -20.64 16.94
CA LEU A 333 -4.17 -20.68 17.49
C LEU A 333 -3.57 -19.28 17.64
N TRP A 334 -3.80 -18.39 16.67
CA TRP A 334 -3.35 -17.00 16.74
C TRP A 334 -3.97 -16.24 17.93
N GLN A 335 -5.25 -16.48 18.24
CA GLN A 335 -5.93 -15.82 19.37
C GLN A 335 -5.40 -16.28 20.74
N VAL A 336 -4.90 -17.52 20.84
CA VAL A 336 -4.31 -18.04 22.10
C VAL A 336 -2.79 -17.88 22.13
N PHE A 337 -2.18 -17.38 21.04
CA PHE A 337 -0.73 -17.22 20.97
C PHE A 337 -0.31 -16.15 21.98
N PRO A 338 0.59 -16.45 22.93
CA PRO A 338 0.93 -15.53 24.00
C PRO A 338 1.54 -14.26 23.41
N THR A 339 0.93 -13.11 23.73
CA THR A 339 1.57 -11.83 23.48
C THR A 339 2.78 -11.73 24.39
N VAL A 340 3.98 -11.71 23.82
CA VAL A 340 5.17 -11.53 24.64
C VAL A 340 5.08 -10.14 25.27
N ARG A 341 4.98 -10.10 26.60
CA ARG A 341 5.00 -8.83 27.35
C ARG A 341 6.33 -8.15 27.06
N SER A 342 6.25 -6.94 26.50
CA SER A 342 7.44 -6.15 26.21
C SER A 342 8.09 -5.73 27.54
N VAL A 343 9.34 -6.10 27.74
CA VAL A 343 10.17 -5.61 28.83
C VAL A 343 10.82 -4.32 28.36
N GLU A 344 10.49 -3.20 29.01
CA GLU A 344 11.13 -1.92 28.73
C GLU A 344 12.58 -1.97 29.23
N PRO A 345 13.57 -1.73 28.37
CA PRO A 345 14.96 -1.78 28.78
C PRO A 345 15.33 -0.56 29.63
N PRO A 346 16.26 -0.69 30.59
CA PRO A 346 16.77 0.46 31.32
C PRO A 346 17.57 1.36 30.36
N ARG A 347 17.07 2.57 30.11
CA ARG A 347 17.69 3.56 29.23
C ARG A 347 17.77 4.93 29.90
N ALA A 348 18.65 5.79 29.40
CA ALA A 348 18.64 7.21 29.72
C ALA A 348 17.50 7.92 28.95
N GLU A 349 16.88 8.92 29.57
CA GLU A 349 15.89 9.81 28.92
C GLU A 349 16.58 10.86 28.04
N PHE A 350 15.95 11.26 26.94
CA PHE A 350 16.48 12.31 26.05
C PHE A 350 16.56 13.69 26.72
N ALA A 351 15.89 13.90 27.86
CA ALA A 351 16.13 15.05 28.72
C ALA A 351 17.60 15.16 29.17
N SER A 352 18.32 14.03 29.26
CA SER A 352 19.76 13.97 29.57
C SER A 352 20.66 13.90 28.33
N PHE A 353 20.10 14.13 27.13
CA PHE A 353 20.88 14.20 25.90
C PHE A 353 21.89 15.34 25.99
N PRO A 354 23.16 15.13 25.59
CA PRO A 354 24.19 16.11 25.85
C PRO A 354 24.00 17.31 24.91
N ASP A 355 24.40 18.49 25.39
CA ASP A 355 24.42 19.71 24.58
C ASP A 355 25.70 19.83 23.75
N GLN A 356 26.66 18.92 23.93
CA GLN A 356 27.85 18.82 23.10
C GLN A 356 28.17 17.36 22.76
N ILE A 357 28.48 17.08 21.50
CA ILE A 357 28.88 15.75 20.99
C ILE A 357 30.13 15.93 20.13
N GLY A 358 31.30 15.59 20.67
CA GLY A 358 32.58 15.88 20.00
C GLY A 358 32.72 17.38 19.72
N ASP A 359 32.96 17.72 18.46
CA ASP A 359 33.06 19.11 17.97
C ASP A 359 31.71 19.80 17.73
N TRP A 360 30.60 19.08 17.88
CA TRP A 360 29.25 19.59 17.64
C TRP A 360 28.64 20.16 18.91
N VAL A 361 28.29 21.45 18.89
CA VAL A 361 27.62 22.15 19.97
C VAL A 361 26.14 22.31 19.62
N GLY A 362 25.28 21.78 20.46
CA GLY A 362 23.82 21.85 20.35
C GLY A 362 23.29 23.21 20.75
N GLY A 363 22.39 23.73 19.92
CA GLY A 363 21.57 24.89 20.26
C GLY A 363 20.40 24.52 21.19
N ARG A 364 19.45 25.45 21.31
CA ARG A 364 18.22 25.25 22.10
C ARG A 364 17.44 24.03 21.57
N ARG A 365 16.96 23.20 22.50
CA ARG A 365 16.02 22.10 22.20
C ARG A 365 14.74 22.66 21.56
N LEU A 366 14.36 22.08 20.43
CA LEU A 366 13.14 22.41 19.70
C LEU A 366 12.03 21.46 20.15
N ALA A 367 10.80 21.97 20.22
CA ALA A 367 9.62 21.15 20.47
C ALA A 367 8.94 20.83 19.14
N LEU A 368 8.43 19.61 18.99
CA LEU A 368 7.53 19.28 17.90
C LEU A 368 6.18 19.98 18.11
N ASP A 369 5.50 20.29 17.02
CA ASP A 369 4.11 20.72 17.06
C ASP A 369 3.25 19.66 17.80
N PRO A 370 2.29 20.05 18.66
CA PRO A 370 1.48 19.10 19.43
C PRO A 370 0.69 18.08 18.59
N GLU A 371 0.30 18.40 17.37
CA GLU A 371 -0.34 17.45 16.45
C GLU A 371 0.68 16.45 15.92
N VAL A 372 1.86 16.94 15.51
CA VAL A 372 2.96 16.08 15.03
C VAL A 372 3.46 15.15 16.12
N ALA A 373 3.62 15.65 17.35
CA ALA A 373 4.02 14.84 18.50
C ALA A 373 3.01 13.73 18.82
N ARG A 374 1.70 14.05 18.77
CA ARG A 374 0.62 13.06 18.96
C ARG A 374 0.58 12.02 17.84
N ALA A 375 0.72 12.46 16.58
CA ALA A 375 0.73 11.58 15.43
C ALA A 375 1.94 10.64 15.42
N LEU A 376 3.12 11.16 15.79
CA LEU A 376 4.34 10.38 15.92
C LEU A 376 4.21 9.29 17.01
N GLY A 377 3.62 9.64 18.16
CA GLY A 377 3.37 8.69 19.24
C GLY A 377 4.64 8.19 19.95
N ALA A 378 5.75 8.93 19.84
CA ALA A 378 6.99 8.63 20.56
C ALA A 378 6.81 8.92 22.06
N GLN A 379 7.34 8.05 22.92
CA GLN A 379 7.31 8.27 24.37
C GLN A 379 8.35 9.28 24.83
N ASP A 380 9.43 9.42 24.07
CA ASP A 380 10.52 10.34 24.36
C ASP A 380 11.21 10.75 23.05
N TYR A 381 11.59 12.02 22.92
CA TYR A 381 12.28 12.50 21.72
C TYR A 381 13.21 13.68 22.02
N VAL A 382 14.15 13.91 21.12
CA VAL A 382 14.99 15.09 21.06
C VAL A 382 15.00 15.65 19.65
N LEU A 383 14.85 16.97 19.55
CA LEU A 383 15.03 17.74 18.32
C LEU A 383 15.94 18.93 18.62
N ALA A 384 17.07 19.05 17.93
CA ALA A 384 18.01 20.15 18.13
C ALA A 384 18.91 20.37 16.91
N ASN A 385 19.31 21.62 16.70
CA ASN A 385 20.32 22.00 15.72
C ASN A 385 21.70 21.98 16.39
N PHE A 386 22.66 21.31 15.77
CA PHE A 386 24.05 21.26 16.19
C PHE A 386 24.92 22.02 15.20
N THR A 387 25.89 22.77 15.72
CA THR A 387 26.86 23.52 14.93
C THR A 387 28.27 23.10 15.31
N ASN A 388 29.16 22.92 14.34
CA ASN A 388 30.57 22.59 14.60
C ASN A 388 31.49 23.82 14.49
N SER A 389 32.78 23.62 14.75
CA SER A 389 33.83 24.65 14.64
C SER A 389 34.00 25.26 13.24
N ARG A 390 33.51 24.57 12.20
CA ARG A 390 33.49 25.02 10.80
C ARG A 390 32.22 25.80 10.43
N SER A 391 31.37 26.13 11.41
CA SER A 391 30.05 26.76 11.21
C SER A 391 29.08 25.94 10.36
N GLU A 392 29.30 24.63 10.25
CA GLU A 392 28.38 23.72 9.60
C GLU A 392 27.25 23.35 10.55
N GLN A 393 26.04 23.15 10.01
CA GLN A 393 24.85 22.85 10.82
C GLN A 393 24.23 21.49 10.46
N VAL A 394 23.84 20.75 11.49
CA VAL A 394 23.07 19.50 11.37
C VAL A 394 21.90 19.53 12.34
N GLU A 395 20.69 19.35 11.83
CA GLU A 395 19.52 19.08 12.67
C GLU A 395 19.51 17.59 13.03
N LEU A 396 19.47 17.31 14.33
CA LEU A 396 19.28 15.98 14.88
C LEU A 396 17.84 15.85 15.37
N PHE A 397 17.17 14.82 14.89
CA PHE A 397 15.96 14.28 15.48
C PHE A 397 16.18 12.83 15.90
N ALA A 398 15.90 12.51 17.17
CA ALA A 398 15.86 11.14 17.65
C ALA A 398 14.61 10.92 18.48
N ALA A 399 13.90 9.83 18.21
CA ALA A 399 12.69 9.44 18.92
C ALA A 399 12.82 8.01 19.41
N TRP A 400 12.27 7.74 20.60
CA TRP A 400 12.22 6.41 21.21
C TRP A 400 10.77 5.98 21.39
N PHE A 401 10.54 4.70 21.08
CA PHE A 401 9.26 4.03 21.13
C PHE A 401 9.35 2.83 22.07
N ARG A 402 8.44 2.74 23.03
CA ARG A 402 8.27 1.58 23.91
C ARG A 402 7.77 0.35 23.15
N ASP A 403 6.87 0.59 22.21
CA ASP A 403 6.32 -0.44 21.33
C ASP A 403 6.18 0.11 19.92
N GLN A 404 7.19 -0.15 19.10
CA GLN A 404 7.23 0.30 17.71
C GLN A 404 6.33 -0.55 16.79
N THR A 405 5.68 -1.60 17.33
CA THR A 405 4.61 -2.33 16.60
C THR A 405 3.28 -1.57 16.65
N LEU A 406 3.05 -0.77 17.70
CA LEU A 406 1.79 -0.03 17.88
C LEU A 406 1.91 1.46 17.52
N SER A 407 3.10 2.04 17.65
CA SER A 407 3.32 3.48 17.40
C SER A 407 3.58 3.77 15.91
N GLY A 408 2.93 4.81 15.39
CA GLY A 408 2.99 5.29 14.00
C GLY A 408 4.32 5.90 13.55
N ALA A 409 5.45 5.30 13.94
CA ALA A 409 6.77 5.64 13.43
C ALA A 409 6.82 5.34 11.92
N HIS A 410 6.43 6.33 11.11
CA HIS A 410 6.55 6.28 9.67
C HIS A 410 7.93 6.81 9.26
N SER A 411 8.48 6.27 8.17
CA SER A 411 9.67 6.84 7.54
C SER A 411 9.45 8.33 7.22
N PRO A 412 10.50 9.18 7.25
CA PRO A 412 10.46 10.53 6.72
C PRO A 412 9.93 10.62 5.27
N GLU A 413 9.89 9.51 4.53
CA GLU A 413 9.20 9.37 3.23
C GLU A 413 7.71 9.70 3.27
N VAL A 414 7.07 9.63 4.43
CA VAL A 414 5.65 9.97 4.60
C VAL A 414 5.49 11.43 5.06
N CYS A 415 6.35 11.91 5.95
CA CYS A 415 6.21 13.23 6.57
C CYS A 415 6.77 14.38 5.72
N LEU A 416 7.92 14.18 5.06
CA LEU A 416 8.58 15.23 4.29
C LEU A 416 7.74 15.68 3.07
N PRO A 417 7.10 14.79 2.30
CA PRO A 417 6.24 15.20 1.20
C PRO A 417 5.02 15.99 1.66
N ASN A 418 4.39 15.58 2.78
CA ASN A 418 3.27 16.31 3.38
C ASN A 418 3.67 17.74 3.83
N ALA A 419 4.95 17.97 4.13
CA ALA A 419 5.51 19.27 4.46
C ALA A 419 6.03 20.05 3.21
N GLY A 420 5.76 19.56 2.00
CA GLY A 420 6.13 20.22 0.74
C GLY A 420 7.54 19.91 0.21
N TRP A 421 8.22 18.89 0.75
CA TRP A 421 9.55 18.48 0.30
C TRP A 421 9.49 17.33 -0.72
N GLU A 422 10.18 17.49 -1.84
CA GLU A 422 10.28 16.48 -2.90
C GLU A 422 11.56 15.66 -2.79
N PHE A 423 11.50 14.35 -3.03
CA PHE A 423 12.70 13.51 -3.06
C PHE A 423 13.38 13.59 -4.45
N ALA A 424 14.49 14.31 -4.54
CA ALA A 424 15.33 14.39 -5.74
C ALA A 424 16.19 13.13 -5.94
N ALA A 425 16.64 12.52 -4.85
CA ALA A 425 17.36 11.24 -4.86
C ALA A 425 17.07 10.45 -3.59
N PHE A 426 17.03 9.13 -3.70
CA PHE A 426 16.86 8.23 -2.56
C PHE A 426 17.62 6.93 -2.79
N ASP A 427 18.50 6.58 -1.86
CA ASP A 427 19.28 5.35 -1.89
C ASP A 427 19.48 4.78 -0.48
N ARG A 428 19.60 3.45 -0.38
CA ARG A 428 19.99 2.77 0.84
C ARG A 428 21.49 2.50 0.78
N ARG A 429 22.23 2.99 1.76
CA ARG A 429 23.68 2.93 1.79
C ARG A 429 24.18 2.38 3.11
N ASP A 430 25.21 1.55 3.06
CA ASP A 430 26.00 1.19 4.23
C ASP A 430 27.15 2.19 4.36
N ILE A 431 27.21 2.90 5.48
CA ILE A 431 28.25 3.89 5.77
C ILE A 431 29.25 3.39 6.83
N GLY A 432 29.23 2.11 7.19
CA GLY A 432 30.08 1.56 8.25
C GLY A 432 31.57 1.80 8.00
N ALA A 433 32.03 1.59 6.77
CA ALA A 433 33.42 1.83 6.38
C ALA A 433 33.81 3.32 6.49
N GLU A 434 32.95 4.24 6.05
CA GLU A 434 33.16 5.68 6.15
C GLU A 434 33.16 6.18 7.61
N LEU A 435 32.44 5.48 8.50
CA LEU A 435 32.46 5.75 9.94
C LEU A 435 33.66 5.12 10.66
N GLY A 436 34.43 4.24 10.00
CA GLY A 436 35.55 3.51 10.60
C GLY A 436 35.08 2.35 11.49
N LEU A 437 33.91 1.77 11.19
CA LEU A 437 33.32 0.66 11.92
C LEU A 437 33.57 -0.67 11.19
N ASP A 438 33.91 -1.72 11.95
CA ASP A 438 34.04 -3.09 11.43
C ASP A 438 32.68 -3.77 11.15
N LYS A 439 31.58 -3.08 11.46
CA LYS A 439 30.21 -3.58 11.29
C LYS A 439 29.43 -2.72 10.28
N PRO A 440 28.47 -3.30 9.54
CA PRO A 440 27.53 -2.57 8.71
C PRO A 440 26.80 -1.47 9.49
N PHE A 441 26.68 -0.28 8.89
CA PHE A 441 25.87 0.82 9.37
C PHE A 441 24.90 1.25 8.25
N PRO A 442 23.83 0.47 8.02
CA PRO A 442 22.87 0.78 6.96
C PRO A 442 22.03 2.01 7.31
N ILE A 443 21.90 2.92 6.35
CA ILE A 443 21.05 4.11 6.43
C ILE A 443 20.18 4.27 5.17
N ASN A 444 19.08 5.00 5.31
CA ASN A 444 18.41 5.61 4.18
C ASN A 444 19.00 7.00 3.96
N ARG A 445 19.41 7.27 2.73
CA ARG A 445 19.96 8.54 2.28
C ARG A 445 19.01 9.16 1.27
N ALA A 446 18.55 10.37 1.57
CA ALA A 446 17.63 11.10 0.71
C ALA A 446 18.12 12.51 0.47
N ILE A 447 18.05 12.98 -0.77
CA ILE A 447 18.15 14.39 -1.11
C ILE A 447 16.74 14.88 -1.32
N VAL A 448 16.31 15.84 -0.51
CA VAL A 448 15.01 16.48 -0.66
C VAL A 448 15.15 17.93 -1.10
N GLN A 449 14.16 18.44 -1.83
CA GLN A 449 14.17 19.80 -2.37
C GLN A 449 12.81 20.49 -2.18
N ASN A 450 12.85 21.81 -1.97
CA ASN A 450 11.67 22.68 -1.96
C ASN A 450 12.08 24.03 -2.57
N GLY A 451 11.67 24.28 -3.81
CA GLY A 451 12.17 25.40 -4.61
C GLY A 451 13.69 25.32 -4.82
N GLU A 452 14.42 26.39 -4.49
CA GLU A 452 15.89 26.40 -4.56
C GLU A 452 16.58 25.74 -3.34
N GLN A 453 15.82 25.40 -2.30
CA GLN A 453 16.38 24.78 -1.09
C GLN A 453 16.56 23.28 -1.30
N ARG A 454 17.75 22.78 -0.96
CA ARG A 454 18.07 21.35 -0.98
C ARG A 454 18.56 20.93 0.39
N LEU A 455 18.08 19.78 0.85
CA LEU A 455 18.52 19.16 2.10
C LEU A 455 19.02 17.75 1.82
N LEU A 456 20.07 17.34 2.53
CA LEU A 456 20.47 15.95 2.65
C LEU A 456 19.89 15.40 3.97
N VAL A 457 19.22 14.26 3.88
CA VAL A 457 18.57 13.59 5.00
C VAL A 457 19.13 12.18 5.12
N TYR A 458 19.72 11.88 6.27
CA TYR A 458 20.01 10.51 6.69
C TYR A 458 18.97 10.09 7.71
N TYR A 459 18.40 8.90 7.57
CA TYR A 459 17.58 8.33 8.63
C TYR A 459 17.69 6.82 8.71
N TYR A 460 17.52 6.28 9.91
CA TYR A 460 17.57 4.85 10.18
C TYR A 460 16.83 4.53 11.48
N PHE A 461 16.40 3.28 11.61
CA PHE A 461 15.82 2.76 12.83
C PHE A 461 16.91 2.14 13.70
N VAL A 462 16.76 2.25 15.01
CA VAL A 462 17.65 1.63 16.00
C VAL A 462 16.85 0.67 16.86
N GLN A 463 17.19 -0.61 16.83
CA GLN A 463 16.49 -1.65 17.59
C GLN A 463 17.48 -2.62 18.17
N ASN A 464 17.46 -2.80 19.50
CA ASN A 464 18.31 -3.76 20.18
C ASN A 464 19.80 -3.67 19.75
N GLY A 465 20.32 -2.43 19.69
CA GLY A 465 21.70 -2.13 19.27
C GLY A 465 22.01 -2.25 17.77
N ARG A 466 21.00 -2.52 16.93
CA ARG A 466 21.14 -2.65 15.48
C ARG A 466 20.59 -1.43 14.75
N GLN A 467 21.33 -0.96 13.75
CA GLN A 467 20.85 0.00 12.76
C GLN A 467 20.10 -0.72 11.63
N ILE A 468 18.94 -0.21 11.26
CA ILE A 468 18.08 -0.79 10.24
C ILE A 468 17.59 0.30 9.29
N ALA A 469 17.85 0.13 8.00
CA ALA A 469 17.49 1.10 6.96
C ALA A 469 16.27 0.72 6.12
N TRP A 470 15.40 -0.17 6.58
CA TRP A 470 14.13 -0.40 5.88
C TRP A 470 13.00 -0.77 6.83
N ASP A 471 11.80 -0.30 6.51
CA ASP A 471 10.63 -0.43 7.37
C ASP A 471 10.25 -1.90 7.62
N PHE A 472 10.32 -2.75 6.57
CA PHE A 472 9.93 -4.15 6.70
C PHE A 472 10.85 -4.93 7.64
N GLY A 473 12.17 -4.75 7.56
CA GLY A 473 13.06 -5.45 8.48
C GLY A 473 13.12 -4.82 9.86
N SER A 474 12.80 -3.54 9.99
CA SER A 474 12.54 -2.95 11.31
C SER A 474 11.41 -3.75 12.00
N LYS A 475 10.29 -3.99 11.31
CA LYS A 475 9.21 -4.84 11.83
C LYS A 475 9.61 -6.30 12.07
N LEU A 476 10.38 -6.89 11.16
CA LEU A 476 10.86 -8.28 11.31
C LEU A 476 11.80 -8.45 12.50
N TRP A 477 12.71 -7.50 12.73
CA TRP A 477 13.62 -7.53 13.87
C TRP A 477 12.89 -7.28 15.19
N LEU A 478 11.92 -6.35 15.23
CA LEU A 478 11.04 -6.17 16.39
C LEU A 478 10.31 -7.45 16.77
N PHE A 479 9.76 -8.17 15.79
CA PHE A 479 9.12 -9.46 16.03
C PHE A 479 10.10 -10.48 16.63
N TRP A 480 11.29 -10.59 16.04
CA TRP A 480 12.30 -11.53 16.50
C TRP A 480 12.84 -11.19 17.89
N ASP A 481 13.02 -9.91 18.19
CA ASP A 481 13.38 -9.42 19.52
C ASP A 481 12.25 -9.62 20.51
N SER A 482 11.00 -9.50 20.09
CA SER A 482 9.85 -9.79 20.93
C SER A 482 9.87 -11.25 21.36
N ILE A 483 10.24 -12.19 20.48
CA ILE A 483 10.32 -13.62 20.82
C ILE A 483 11.55 -13.94 21.66
N ARG A 484 12.73 -13.47 21.25
CA ARG A 484 14.01 -13.86 21.87
C ARG A 484 14.33 -13.09 23.14
N HIS A 485 14.00 -11.81 23.16
CA HIS A 485 14.43 -10.87 24.20
C HIS A 485 13.24 -10.26 24.95
N GLY A 486 12.00 -10.54 24.51
CA GLY A 486 10.81 -9.89 25.07
C GLY A 486 10.79 -8.39 24.82
N ARG A 487 11.45 -7.89 23.76
CA ARG A 487 11.58 -6.44 23.48
C ARG A 487 10.83 -6.04 22.21
N LYS A 488 10.06 -4.96 22.30
CA LYS A 488 9.38 -4.31 21.16
C LYS A 488 9.75 -2.83 21.01
N ASP A 489 10.73 -2.39 21.79
CA ASP A 489 11.19 -1.01 21.75
C ASP A 489 12.08 -0.76 20.53
N GLY A 490 12.11 0.49 20.10
CA GLY A 490 12.90 0.91 18.97
C GLY A 490 13.03 2.42 18.90
N GLY A 491 13.87 2.87 17.97
CA GLY A 491 14.15 4.27 17.73
C GLY A 491 14.06 4.64 16.27
N LEU A 492 13.85 5.93 16.03
CA LEU A 492 14.05 6.57 14.73
C LEU A 492 15.07 7.68 14.91
N ILE A 493 16.12 7.67 14.11
CA ILE A 493 17.11 8.74 14.06
C ILE A 493 17.06 9.37 12.69
N ARG A 494 17.06 10.70 12.65
CA ARG A 494 17.12 11.52 11.44
C ARG A 494 18.14 12.63 11.63
N LEU A 495 19.06 12.72 10.68
CA LEU A 495 20.02 13.81 10.55
C LEU A 495 19.68 14.59 9.27
N VAL A 496 19.62 15.91 9.37
CA VAL A 496 19.32 16.78 8.22
C VAL A 496 20.36 17.88 8.13
N THR A 497 20.85 18.16 6.92
CA THR A 497 21.69 19.33 6.66
C THR A 497 21.32 19.97 5.32
N ALA A 498 21.53 21.28 5.21
CA ALA A 498 21.32 21.99 3.96
C ALA A 498 22.44 21.69 2.95
N ILE A 499 22.09 21.71 1.67
CA ILE A 499 23.00 21.70 0.52
C ILE A 499 22.92 23.09 -0.14
N PRO A 500 23.72 24.07 0.33
CA PRO A 500 23.87 25.38 -0.31
C PRO A 500 24.08 25.31 -1.83
N LYS A 501 23.65 26.37 -2.51
CA LYS A 501 23.81 26.52 -3.96
C LYS A 501 25.31 26.49 -4.32
N GLY A 502 25.69 25.54 -5.18
CA GLY A 502 27.08 25.35 -5.61
C GLY A 502 27.92 24.44 -4.70
N GLU A 503 27.39 23.97 -3.57
CA GLU A 503 28.09 22.98 -2.74
C GLU A 503 27.97 21.57 -3.35
N PRO A 504 29.07 20.83 -3.52
CA PRO A 504 29.02 19.41 -3.88
C PRO A 504 28.30 18.59 -2.82
N VAL A 505 27.47 17.64 -3.24
CA VAL A 505 26.67 16.80 -2.33
C VAL A 505 27.57 15.99 -1.39
N GLU A 506 28.77 15.63 -1.83
CA GLU A 506 29.77 14.90 -1.07
C GLU A 506 30.27 15.67 0.17
N THR A 507 30.19 17.00 0.17
CA THR A 507 30.52 17.82 1.35
C THR A 507 29.41 17.73 2.39
N ALA A 508 28.15 17.77 1.97
CA ALA A 508 27.01 17.52 2.86
C ALA A 508 27.03 16.07 3.41
N ASP A 509 27.41 15.08 2.60
CA ASP A 509 27.59 13.69 3.06
C ASP A 509 28.66 13.60 4.16
N ARG A 510 29.85 14.19 3.94
CA ARG A 510 30.92 14.20 4.95
C ARG A 510 30.46 14.84 6.26
N ARG A 511 29.69 15.94 6.17
CA ARG A 511 29.11 16.61 7.34
C ARG A 511 28.18 15.70 8.14
N LEU A 512 27.29 14.97 7.47
CA LEU A 512 26.38 14.01 8.13
C LEU A 512 27.13 12.78 8.65
N GLN A 513 28.14 12.28 7.95
CA GLN A 513 28.98 11.18 8.39
C GLN A 513 29.79 11.53 9.64
N ASP A 514 30.36 12.75 9.70
CA ASP A 514 31.07 13.25 10.88
C ASP A 514 30.14 13.32 12.10
N MET A 515 28.93 13.87 11.95
CA MET A 515 27.93 13.87 13.02
C MET A 515 27.46 12.46 13.41
N ALA A 516 27.24 11.57 12.44
CA ALA A 516 26.82 10.19 12.70
C ALA A 516 27.87 9.40 13.50
N ARG A 517 29.17 9.61 13.21
CA ARG A 517 30.29 8.99 13.93
C ARG A 517 30.29 9.37 15.41
N GLU A 518 30.15 10.66 15.70
CA GLU A 518 30.12 11.20 17.06
C GLU A 518 28.85 10.76 17.80
N LEU A 519 27.72 10.71 17.09
CA LEU A 519 26.43 10.30 17.64
C LEU A 519 26.41 8.81 18.05
N ASP A 520 26.90 7.90 17.20
CA ASP A 520 26.83 6.44 17.45
C ASP A 520 27.45 6.05 18.80
N GLN A 521 28.57 6.69 19.17
CA GLN A 521 29.24 6.47 20.47
C GLN A 521 28.38 6.83 21.68
N ARG A 522 27.35 7.65 21.50
CA ARG A 522 26.45 8.12 22.57
C ARG A 522 25.08 7.45 22.51
N LEU A 523 24.68 6.87 21.38
CA LEU A 523 23.35 6.28 21.21
C LEU A 523 23.11 5.07 22.10
N ALA A 524 24.14 4.28 22.43
CA ALA A 524 23.99 3.05 23.21
C ALA A 524 23.31 3.24 24.57
N ARG A 525 23.45 4.40 25.22
CA ARG A 525 22.77 4.68 26.50
C ARG A 525 21.28 5.01 26.37
N PHE A 526 20.86 5.46 25.19
CA PHE A 526 19.46 5.80 24.87
C PHE A 526 18.74 4.62 24.20
N PHE A 527 19.48 3.82 23.43
CA PHE A 527 19.02 2.63 22.73
C PHE A 527 19.85 1.41 23.14
N PRO A 528 19.69 0.91 24.38
CA PRO A 528 20.50 -0.19 24.89
C PRO A 528 20.31 -1.47 24.07
N ALA A 529 21.40 -2.19 23.83
CA ALA A 529 21.33 -3.56 23.33
C ALA A 529 20.88 -4.52 24.44
N ALA A 530 20.24 -5.62 24.09
CA ALA A 530 19.88 -6.68 25.02
C ALA A 530 21.17 -7.40 25.43
N ASP A 531 21.48 -7.37 26.73
CA ASP A 531 22.57 -8.16 27.28
C ASP A 531 22.31 -9.64 26.99
N ALA A 532 23.26 -10.31 26.33
CA ALA A 532 23.20 -11.76 26.08
C ALA A 532 23.15 -12.61 27.37
N ARG A 533 23.25 -11.98 28.56
CA ARG A 533 23.26 -12.63 29.89
C ARG A 533 21.96 -12.46 30.67
N ALA A 534 21.03 -11.61 30.22
CA ALA A 534 19.73 -11.43 30.87
C ALA A 534 18.66 -12.21 30.10
N GLN A 535 18.77 -13.54 30.04
CA GLN A 535 17.65 -14.36 29.59
C GLN A 535 16.55 -14.29 30.66
N PRO A 536 15.31 -13.91 30.31
CA PRO A 536 14.20 -14.09 31.23
C PRO A 536 14.06 -15.58 31.51
N GLN A 537 14.15 -15.97 32.78
CA GLN A 537 13.84 -17.32 33.20
C GLN A 537 12.41 -17.62 32.73
N MET A 538 12.27 -18.54 31.77
CA MET A 538 10.99 -19.16 31.49
C MET A 538 10.56 -19.85 32.78
N THR A 539 9.64 -19.23 33.53
CA THR A 539 8.95 -19.92 34.62
C THR A 539 8.32 -21.18 34.03
N PRO A 540 8.64 -22.38 34.54
CA PRO A 540 8.03 -23.61 34.06
C PRO A 540 6.52 -23.49 34.22
N ILE A 541 5.79 -23.83 33.16
CA ILE A 541 4.35 -24.07 33.22
C ILE A 541 4.15 -25.15 34.29
N PRO A 542 3.35 -24.92 35.36
CA PRO A 542 3.04 -25.98 36.29
C PRO A 542 2.31 -27.08 35.51
N ALA A 543 2.89 -28.29 35.52
CA ALA A 543 2.26 -29.44 34.89
C ALA A 543 0.92 -29.74 35.59
N PRO A 544 -0.12 -30.19 34.85
CA PRO A 544 -1.39 -30.60 35.45
C PRO A 544 -1.24 -31.79 36.38
#